data_AF-Q5Z3T5-F1
#
_entry.id   AF-Q5Z3T5-F1
#
_cell.length_a   1.000
_cell.length_b   1.000
_cell.length_c   1.000
_cell.angle_alpha   90.00
_cell.angle_beta   90.00
_cell.angle_gamma   90.00
#
_symmetry.space_group_name_H-M   'P 1'
#
loop_
_entity.id
_entity.type
_entity.pdbx_description
1 polymer ?
#
loop_
_entity_poly.entity_id
_entity_poly.type
_entity_poly.pdbx_seq_one_letter_code
_entity_poly.pdbx_strand_id
1 'polypeptide(L)'
;MARHSRRPWTHSAHAATVMRDQDRRPKGDCMTTQPPAAPPPGRRRTNAIILGVVGAVLAVVLLIVIIGAVAGGDEDVPVYTVTRDQQTFTATVDFDDEADLRAVFDDVREKNSDLPDGGYDVMINCSTGGTAEVPARLAWGRFAIGNLGAAQTGLEKGDSELKLMDGVRCPA
;
A
#
# COMPACT_ATOMS: atom_id res chain seq x y z
N MET A 1 51.63 25.56 3.91
CA MET A 1 50.98 26.65 4.66
C MET A 1 49.84 27.21 3.83
N ALA A 2 48.59 26.90 4.16
CA ALA A 2 47.40 27.66 3.78
C ALA A 2 46.24 27.19 4.69
N ARG A 3 45.61 28.14 5.40
CA ARG A 3 44.60 27.90 6.42
C ARG A 3 43.20 28.25 5.89
N HIS A 4 42.20 27.67 6.56
CA HIS A 4 40.83 28.16 6.78
C HIS A 4 39.86 28.23 5.58
N SER A 5 38.69 27.58 5.70
CA SER A 5 37.56 28.20 6.42
C SER A 5 36.54 27.13 6.86
N ARG A 6 36.14 27.17 8.13
CA ARG A 6 35.01 26.41 8.68
C ARG A 6 33.81 27.35 8.67
N ARG A 7 32.68 26.95 8.09
CA ARG A 7 31.41 27.69 8.24
C ARG A 7 30.60 27.08 9.39
N PRO A 8 30.05 27.91 10.30
CA PRO A 8 29.19 27.44 11.38
C PRO A 8 27.76 27.21 10.91
N TRP A 9 27.15 26.12 11.40
CA TRP A 9 25.73 25.83 11.25
C TRP A 9 24.95 26.60 12.31
N THR A 10 24.03 27.46 11.88
CA THR A 10 23.11 28.18 12.77
C THR A 10 21.90 27.31 13.08
N HIS A 11 21.68 27.08 14.36
CA HIS A 11 20.47 26.50 14.94
C HIS A 11 19.29 27.47 14.76
N SER A 12 18.20 27.01 14.13
CA SER A 12 16.89 27.65 14.26
C SER A 12 15.98 26.77 15.10
N ALA A 13 15.90 27.11 16.38
CA ALA A 13 14.87 26.66 17.29
C ALA A 13 13.57 27.41 16.98
N HIS A 14 12.50 26.70 16.66
CA HIS A 14 11.15 27.26 16.71
C HIS A 14 10.37 26.65 17.88
N ALA A 15 9.77 27.59 18.61
CA ALA A 15 9.25 27.48 19.94
C ALA A 15 7.86 26.85 20.00
N ALA A 16 7.56 26.33 21.18
CA ALA A 16 6.29 25.83 21.65
C ALA A 16 5.12 26.81 21.43
N THR A 17 3.92 26.27 21.22
CA THR A 17 2.69 26.91 21.70
C THR A 17 1.72 25.85 22.23
N VAL A 18 1.53 25.95 23.55
CA VAL A 18 0.50 25.37 24.40
C VAL A 18 -0.88 25.88 23.98
N MET A 19 -1.90 25.02 23.85
CA MET A 19 -3.30 25.47 24.00
C MET A 19 -4.31 24.36 24.33
N ARG A 20 -4.70 24.37 25.62
CA ARG A 20 -6.06 24.30 26.22
C ARG A 20 -6.99 23.17 25.77
N ASP A 21 -7.28 22.21 26.64
CA ASP A 21 -8.29 22.30 27.72
C ASP A 21 -9.71 22.58 27.18
N GLN A 22 -10.46 21.50 26.94
CA GLN A 22 -11.93 21.52 26.91
C GLN A 22 -12.46 20.32 27.68
N ASP A 23 -12.19 20.33 28.98
CA ASP A 23 -12.99 19.61 29.96
C ASP A 23 -14.11 20.57 30.44
N ARG A 24 -15.28 20.51 29.79
CA ARG A 24 -16.52 21.07 30.36
C ARG A 24 -17.70 20.14 30.10
N ARG A 25 -18.02 19.37 31.14
CA ARG A 25 -19.37 18.82 31.37
C ARG A 25 -20.41 19.94 31.44
N PRO A 26 -21.70 19.58 31.28
CA PRO A 26 -22.58 19.70 32.45
C PRO A 26 -23.34 18.42 32.78
N LYS A 27 -23.36 18.10 34.07
CA LYS A 27 -24.39 17.27 34.72
C LYS A 27 -25.68 18.09 34.80
N GLY A 28 -26.82 17.45 34.54
CA GLY A 28 -28.14 18.04 34.73
C GLY A 28 -29.22 17.01 34.47
N ASP A 29 -29.65 16.35 35.53
CA ASP A 29 -30.74 15.39 35.58
C ASP A 29 -32.10 16.04 35.23
N CYS A 30 -32.93 15.33 34.44
CA CYS A 30 -34.38 15.47 34.48
C CYS A 30 -35.00 14.08 34.33
N MET A 31 -35.43 13.52 35.46
CA MET A 31 -36.29 12.36 35.54
C MET A 31 -37.54 12.59 34.66
N THR A 32 -37.64 11.84 33.56
CA THR A 32 -38.92 11.64 32.87
C THR A 32 -39.24 10.16 32.99
N THR A 33 -40.16 9.83 33.91
CA THR A 33 -40.72 8.49 34.07
C THR A 33 -41.48 8.13 32.80
N GLN A 34 -40.83 7.42 31.90
CA GLN A 34 -41.44 6.92 30.67
C GLN A 34 -42.39 5.76 31.03
N PRO A 35 -43.69 5.84 30.70
CA PRO A 35 -44.62 4.74 30.93
C PRO A 35 -44.20 3.50 30.13
N PRO A 36 -44.50 2.28 30.63
CA PRO A 36 -44.12 1.06 29.94
C PRO A 36 -44.77 1.01 28.55
N ALA A 37 -43.93 1.05 27.52
CA ALA A 37 -44.35 0.89 26.15
C ALA A 37 -44.99 -0.49 25.96
N ALA A 38 -46.14 -0.51 25.28
CA ALA A 38 -46.81 -1.75 24.89
C ALA A 38 -45.85 -2.67 24.09
N PRO A 39 -45.97 -4.00 24.24
CA PRO A 39 -45.13 -4.93 23.48
C PRO A 39 -45.38 -4.77 21.98
N PRO A 40 -44.32 -4.70 21.15
CA PRO A 40 -44.48 -4.58 19.71
C PRO A 40 -45.11 -5.85 19.12
N PRO A 41 -45.93 -5.72 18.06
CA PRO A 41 -46.49 -6.86 17.36
C PRO A 41 -45.37 -7.73 16.77
N GLY A 42 -45.47 -9.03 17.02
CA GLY A 42 -44.49 -10.04 16.61
C GLY A 42 -44.17 -9.97 15.12
N ARG A 43 -42.95 -9.52 14.82
CA ARG A 43 -42.43 -9.42 13.46
C ARG A 43 -42.05 -10.82 12.96
N ARG A 44 -43.03 -11.51 12.38
CA ARG A 44 -42.83 -12.71 11.55
C ARG A 44 -42.05 -12.33 10.29
N ARG A 45 -40.97 -13.10 10.04
CA ARG A 45 -40.35 -13.41 8.74
C ARG A 45 -39.75 -12.25 7.93
N THR A 46 -38.43 -12.29 7.70
CA THR A 46 -37.76 -12.43 6.37
C THR A 46 -36.30 -11.92 6.44
N ASN A 47 -35.40 -12.73 7.01
CA ASN A 47 -33.95 -12.52 6.86
C ASN A 47 -33.43 -13.47 5.78
N ALA A 48 -33.59 -13.09 4.51
CA ALA A 48 -33.09 -13.87 3.37
C ALA A 48 -32.51 -13.00 2.24
N ILE A 49 -32.08 -11.75 2.52
CA ILE A 49 -31.60 -10.82 1.49
C ILE A 49 -30.39 -10.01 1.97
N ILE A 50 -29.42 -10.64 2.65
CA ILE A 50 -28.12 -10.01 2.97
C ILE A 50 -26.93 -10.90 2.50
N LEU A 51 -27.20 -12.03 1.83
CA LEU A 51 -26.17 -12.96 1.36
C LEU A 51 -25.77 -12.80 -0.12
N GLY A 52 -26.40 -11.90 -0.88
CA GLY A 52 -26.17 -11.79 -2.33
C GLY A 52 -25.01 -10.88 -2.74
N VAL A 53 -24.73 -9.80 -2.01
CA VAL A 53 -23.78 -8.76 -2.46
C VAL A 53 -22.35 -9.05 -2.00
N VAL A 54 -22.16 -9.68 -0.84
CA VAL A 54 -20.82 -10.03 -0.33
C VAL A 54 -20.19 -11.18 -1.12
N GLY A 55 -20.99 -12.12 -1.65
CA GLY A 55 -20.49 -13.23 -2.47
C GLY A 55 -20.07 -12.81 -3.89
N ALA A 56 -20.74 -11.83 -4.49
CA ALA A 56 -20.42 -11.37 -5.84
C ALA A 56 -19.14 -10.51 -5.90
N VAL A 57 -18.87 -9.72 -4.84
CA VAL A 57 -17.65 -8.89 -4.77
C VAL A 57 -16.39 -9.76 -4.60
N LEU A 58 -16.47 -10.86 -3.84
CA LEU A 58 -15.36 -11.80 -3.67
C LEU A 58 -15.08 -12.68 -4.91
N ALA A 59 -16.09 -12.95 -5.75
CA ALA A 59 -15.90 -13.74 -6.96
C ALA A 59 -15.25 -12.95 -8.12
N VAL A 60 -15.40 -11.61 -8.15
CA VAL A 60 -14.76 -10.76 -9.18
C VAL A 60 -13.27 -10.51 -8.88
N VAL A 61 -12.84 -10.65 -7.63
CA VAL A 61 -11.44 -10.43 -7.20
C VAL A 61 -10.50 -11.59 -7.60
N LEU A 62 -11.02 -12.75 -8.02
CA LEU A 62 -10.23 -13.98 -8.14
C LEU A 62 -9.78 -14.38 -9.56
N LEU A 63 -10.09 -13.62 -10.63
CA LEU A 63 -9.75 -14.10 -11.98
C LEU A 63 -9.48 -13.02 -13.02
N ILE A 64 -8.50 -12.15 -12.76
CA ILE A 64 -7.81 -11.46 -13.85
C ILE A 64 -6.35 -11.91 -13.85
N VAL A 65 -6.10 -13.11 -14.39
CA VAL A 65 -4.78 -13.47 -14.92
C VAL A 65 -4.63 -12.69 -16.23
N ILE A 66 -4.06 -11.49 -16.17
CA ILE A 66 -3.70 -10.74 -17.37
C ILE A 66 -2.53 -11.49 -18.01
N ILE A 67 -2.83 -12.39 -18.95
CA ILE A 67 -1.84 -12.84 -19.94
C ILE A 67 -1.62 -11.65 -20.88
N GLY A 68 -0.74 -10.75 -20.47
CA GLY A 68 -0.33 -9.59 -21.27
C GLY A 68 0.70 -10.00 -22.30
N ALA A 69 0.26 -10.62 -23.40
CA ALA A 69 1.04 -10.67 -24.63
C ALA A 69 0.70 -9.42 -25.45
N VAL A 70 1.43 -8.33 -25.25
CA VAL A 70 1.42 -7.18 -26.17
C VAL A 70 2.85 -6.86 -26.58
N ALA A 71 3.09 -7.01 -27.88
CA ALA A 71 4.36 -6.83 -28.54
C ALA A 71 4.73 -5.34 -28.61
N GLY A 72 5.98 -5.00 -28.30
CA GLY A 72 6.49 -3.64 -28.50
C GLY A 72 7.81 -3.30 -27.82
N GLY A 73 8.86 -4.11 -28.01
CA GLY A 73 10.23 -3.84 -27.55
C GLY A 73 10.75 -4.95 -26.66
N ASP A 74 11.63 -5.80 -27.19
CA ASP A 74 12.23 -6.95 -26.51
C ASP A 74 13.22 -6.50 -25.41
N GLU A 75 12.75 -5.83 -24.36
CA GLU A 75 13.41 -5.96 -23.07
C GLU A 75 13.00 -7.33 -22.53
N ASP A 76 13.97 -8.23 -22.41
CA ASP A 76 13.80 -9.57 -21.84
C ASP A 76 13.40 -9.43 -20.36
N VAL A 77 12.14 -9.07 -20.09
CA VAL A 77 11.59 -9.07 -18.74
C VAL A 77 11.40 -10.53 -18.35
N PRO A 78 12.10 -11.02 -17.31
CA PRO A 78 11.99 -12.42 -16.91
C PRO A 78 10.56 -12.77 -16.48
N VAL A 79 10.22 -14.05 -16.56
CA VAL A 79 8.87 -14.53 -16.18
C VAL A 79 8.65 -14.33 -14.68
N TYR A 80 7.57 -13.63 -14.33
CA TYR A 80 7.15 -13.42 -12.96
C TYR A 80 5.62 -13.56 -12.83
N THR A 81 5.15 -13.74 -11.60
CA THR A 81 3.71 -13.65 -11.29
C THR A 81 3.45 -12.43 -10.41
N VAL A 82 2.33 -11.74 -10.64
CA VAL A 82 1.95 -10.57 -9.84
C VAL A 82 0.55 -10.73 -9.29
N THR A 83 0.42 -10.39 -8.01
CA THR A 83 -0.87 -10.21 -7.34
C THR A 83 -0.97 -8.78 -6.85
N ARG A 84 -2.19 -8.28 -6.71
CA ARG A 84 -2.43 -6.92 -6.25
C ARG A 84 -3.41 -6.94 -5.09
N ASP A 85 -3.04 -6.26 -4.00
CA ASP A 85 -3.92 -5.91 -2.89
C ASP A 85 -3.92 -4.38 -2.72
N GLN A 86 -5.01 -3.74 -3.13
CA GLN A 86 -5.20 -2.29 -3.07
C GLN A 86 -4.09 -1.49 -3.78
N GLN A 87 -3.17 -0.91 -3.00
CA GLN A 87 -2.03 -0.11 -3.46
C GLN A 87 -0.71 -0.90 -3.49
N THR A 88 -0.74 -2.18 -3.10
CA THR A 88 0.44 -3.03 -3.03
C THR A 88 0.40 -4.09 -4.12
N PHE A 89 1.46 -4.12 -4.93
CA PHE A 89 1.75 -5.20 -5.86
C PHE A 89 2.73 -6.17 -5.21
N THR A 90 2.43 -7.46 -5.28
CA THR A 90 3.36 -8.52 -4.87
C THR A 90 3.75 -9.31 -6.10
N ALA A 91 4.98 -9.08 -6.57
CA ALA A 91 5.61 -9.85 -7.63
C ALA A 91 6.38 -11.04 -7.01
N THR A 92 6.22 -12.21 -7.60
CA THR A 92 6.87 -13.44 -7.20
C THR A 92 7.77 -13.94 -8.33
N VAL A 93 9.05 -14.17 -8.03
CA VAL A 93 10.11 -14.48 -9.00
C VAL A 93 10.97 -15.67 -8.56
N ASP A 94 11.72 -16.24 -9.50
CA ASP A 94 12.66 -17.37 -9.27
C ASP A 94 14.14 -17.00 -9.49
N PHE A 95 14.44 -15.70 -9.48
CA PHE A 95 15.75 -15.13 -9.75
C PHE A 95 16.05 -13.99 -8.77
N ASP A 96 17.32 -13.64 -8.64
CA ASP A 96 17.83 -12.64 -7.69
C ASP A 96 18.83 -11.64 -8.31
N ASP A 97 18.91 -11.59 -9.64
CA ASP A 97 19.75 -10.61 -10.34
C ASP A 97 19.16 -9.19 -10.24
N GLU A 98 20.00 -8.18 -9.99
CA GLU A 98 19.56 -6.79 -9.83
C GLU A 98 18.89 -6.24 -11.09
N ALA A 99 19.42 -6.54 -12.28
CA ALA A 99 18.89 -6.01 -13.53
C ALA A 99 17.49 -6.58 -13.78
N ASP A 100 17.33 -7.88 -13.54
CA ASP A 100 16.05 -8.59 -13.66
C ASP A 100 15.01 -8.07 -12.65
N LEU A 101 15.40 -7.85 -11.40
CA LEU A 101 14.51 -7.27 -10.38
C LEU A 101 14.07 -5.84 -10.74
N ARG A 102 14.96 -5.05 -11.32
CA ARG A 102 14.63 -3.70 -11.81
C ARG A 102 13.69 -3.78 -13.02
N ALA A 103 13.93 -4.69 -13.96
CA ALA A 103 13.04 -4.92 -15.10
C ALA A 103 11.61 -5.30 -14.67
N VAL A 104 11.46 -6.20 -13.69
CA VAL A 104 10.15 -6.55 -13.12
C VAL A 104 9.47 -5.32 -12.50
N PHE A 105 10.21 -4.51 -11.74
CA PHE A 105 9.65 -3.30 -11.13
C PHE A 105 9.15 -2.30 -12.19
N ASP A 106 9.97 -2.02 -13.20
CA ASP A 106 9.63 -1.09 -14.27
C ASP A 106 8.43 -1.58 -15.09
N ASP A 107 8.35 -2.87 -15.39
CA ASP A 107 7.24 -3.50 -16.10
C ASP A 107 5.93 -3.46 -15.27
N VAL A 108 6.00 -3.69 -13.96
CA VAL A 108 4.84 -3.52 -13.06
C VAL A 108 4.37 -2.07 -13.04
N ARG A 109 5.28 -1.09 -12.97
CA ARG A 109 4.92 0.33 -13.01
C ARG A 109 4.25 0.69 -14.34
N GLU A 110 4.83 0.28 -15.47
CA GLU A 110 4.34 0.61 -16.80
C GLU A 110 2.94 0.04 -17.04
N LYS A 111 2.74 -1.26 -16.77
CA LYS A 111 1.44 -1.94 -16.90
C LYS A 111 0.33 -1.36 -16.02
N ASN A 112 0.70 -0.57 -15.01
CA ASN A 112 -0.23 0.02 -14.05
C ASN A 112 -0.22 1.57 -14.10
N SER A 113 0.34 2.16 -15.14
CA SER A 113 0.42 3.63 -15.30
C SER A 113 -0.95 4.32 -15.46
N ASP A 114 -1.98 3.58 -15.89
CA ASP A 114 -3.36 4.07 -16.05
C ASP A 114 -4.21 4.02 -14.75
N LEU A 115 -3.62 3.62 -13.62
CA LEU A 115 -4.34 3.59 -12.36
C LEU A 115 -4.69 5.00 -11.86
N PRO A 116 -5.67 5.11 -10.93
CA PRO A 116 -6.00 6.39 -10.31
C PRO A 116 -4.78 7.08 -9.66
N ASP A 117 -4.87 8.39 -9.49
CA ASP A 117 -3.88 9.17 -8.73
C ASP A 117 -3.68 8.55 -7.33
N GLY A 118 -2.43 8.24 -6.98
CA GLY A 118 -2.12 7.46 -5.78
C GLY A 118 -0.67 6.97 -5.72
N GLY A 119 -0.24 6.63 -4.51
CA GLY A 119 1.03 5.97 -4.24
C GLY A 119 0.86 4.47 -4.28
N TYR A 120 1.82 3.78 -4.89
CA TYR A 120 1.79 2.32 -5.03
C TYR A 120 3.10 1.72 -4.58
N ASP A 121 3.00 0.61 -3.84
CA ASP A 121 4.16 -0.17 -3.38
C ASP A 121 4.29 -1.44 -4.22
N VAL A 122 5.52 -1.84 -4.51
CA VAL A 122 5.85 -3.08 -5.22
C VAL A 122 6.78 -3.90 -4.34
N MET A 123 6.32 -5.07 -3.93
CA MET A 123 7.10 -6.06 -3.20
C MET A 123 7.52 -7.15 -4.16
N ILE A 124 8.82 -7.34 -4.33
CA ILE A 124 9.35 -8.45 -5.14
C ILE A 124 9.89 -9.50 -4.19
N ASN A 125 9.25 -10.66 -4.20
CA ASN A 125 9.60 -11.80 -3.36
C ASN A 125 10.04 -12.99 -4.20
N CYS A 126 10.89 -13.85 -3.64
CA CYS A 126 11.13 -15.18 -4.18
C CYS A 126 9.88 -16.05 -4.10
N SER A 127 9.67 -16.92 -5.09
CA SER A 127 8.62 -17.94 -5.07
C SER A 127 8.85 -18.97 -3.97
N THR A 128 10.12 -19.27 -3.71
CA THR A 128 10.61 -20.15 -2.66
C THR A 128 11.22 -19.31 -1.53
N GLY A 129 10.98 -19.66 -0.27
CA GLY A 129 11.71 -19.05 0.86
C GLY A 129 10.95 -18.11 1.79
N GLY A 130 9.63 -18.23 1.96
CA GLY A 130 8.86 -17.50 2.97
C GLY A 130 8.83 -18.15 4.35
N THR A 131 9.97 -18.36 5.01
CA THR A 131 10.00 -18.79 6.42
C THR A 131 10.27 -17.61 7.35
N ALA A 132 10.06 -17.78 8.65
CA ALA A 132 10.39 -16.73 9.63
C ALA A 132 11.89 -16.39 9.68
N GLU A 133 12.75 -17.25 9.11
CA GLU A 133 14.21 -17.18 9.21
C GLU A 133 14.87 -16.63 7.96
N VAL A 134 14.26 -16.83 6.78
CA VAL A 134 14.74 -16.30 5.51
C VAL A 134 13.69 -15.33 4.98
N PRO A 135 13.94 -14.02 4.98
CA PRO A 135 13.00 -13.09 4.37
C PRO A 135 12.93 -13.37 2.87
N ALA A 136 11.76 -13.75 2.38
CA ALA A 136 11.53 -13.99 0.94
C ALA A 136 11.65 -12.72 0.08
N ARG A 137 11.84 -11.54 0.67
CA ARG A 137 11.78 -10.25 -0.04
C ARG A 137 13.15 -9.88 -0.60
N LEU A 138 13.22 -9.76 -1.92
CA LEU A 138 14.42 -9.37 -2.66
C LEU A 138 14.50 -7.86 -2.87
N ALA A 139 13.36 -7.24 -3.14
CA ALA A 139 13.31 -5.81 -3.40
C ALA A 139 11.98 -5.22 -2.94
N TRP A 140 12.02 -3.92 -2.71
CA TRP A 140 10.87 -3.12 -2.35
C TRP A 140 10.93 -1.81 -3.13
N GLY A 141 9.91 -1.56 -3.94
CA GLY A 141 9.80 -0.34 -4.72
C GLY A 141 8.53 0.42 -4.40
N ARG A 142 8.50 1.69 -4.79
CA ARG A 142 7.33 2.57 -4.74
C ARG A 142 7.27 3.43 -6.00
N PHE A 143 6.09 3.73 -6.51
CA PHE A 143 5.90 4.68 -7.60
C PHE A 143 4.70 5.60 -7.36
N ALA A 144 4.79 6.82 -7.87
CA ALA A 144 3.80 7.87 -7.67
C ALA A 144 3.05 8.17 -8.97
N ILE A 145 1.75 7.89 -8.99
CA ILE A 145 0.88 8.38 -10.06
C ILE A 145 0.22 9.66 -9.56
N GLY A 146 0.36 10.75 -10.31
CA GLY A 146 -0.33 12.02 -10.02
C GLY A 146 0.15 12.77 -8.76
N ASN A 147 -0.65 13.74 -8.31
CA ASN A 147 -0.28 14.62 -7.20
C ASN A 147 -0.53 13.97 -5.84
N LEU A 148 -1.59 13.17 -5.72
CA LEU A 148 -1.87 12.38 -4.53
C LEU A 148 -0.77 11.33 -4.33
N GLY A 149 -0.31 10.68 -5.41
CA GLY A 149 0.81 9.74 -5.35
C GLY A 149 2.11 10.37 -4.87
N ALA A 150 2.44 11.55 -5.38
CA ALA A 150 3.59 12.33 -4.90
C ALA A 150 3.48 12.64 -3.40
N ALA A 151 2.30 13.07 -2.94
CA ALA A 151 2.05 13.38 -1.54
C ALA A 151 2.12 12.15 -0.61
N GLN A 152 1.66 10.98 -1.07
CA GLN A 152 1.66 9.75 -0.27
C GLN A 152 3.06 9.12 -0.16
N THR A 153 3.81 9.12 -1.25
CA THR A 153 5.11 8.42 -1.33
C THR A 153 6.29 9.29 -0.93
N GLY A 154 6.14 10.62 -1.02
CA GLY A 154 7.23 11.59 -0.92
C GLY A 154 8.08 11.73 -2.18
N LEU A 155 7.70 11.05 -3.27
CA LEU A 155 8.35 11.16 -4.58
C LEU A 155 7.78 12.31 -5.41
N GLU A 156 8.45 12.66 -6.50
CA GLU A 156 7.87 13.55 -7.50
C GLU A 156 6.74 12.87 -8.27
N LYS A 157 5.88 13.67 -8.91
CA LYS A 157 4.78 13.14 -9.73
C LYS A 157 5.34 12.34 -10.90
N GLY A 158 4.90 11.08 -11.03
CA GLY A 158 5.34 10.15 -12.06
C GLY A 158 6.64 9.43 -11.73
N ASP A 159 7.25 9.74 -10.59
CA ASP A 159 8.56 9.24 -10.22
C ASP A 159 8.48 7.92 -9.44
N SER A 160 9.60 7.23 -9.33
CA SER A 160 9.67 5.90 -8.71
C SER A 160 11.00 5.63 -8.04
N GLU A 161 10.97 4.81 -6.98
CA GLU A 161 12.15 4.37 -6.25
C GLU A 161 12.13 2.85 -6.09
N LEU A 162 13.26 2.18 -6.35
CA LEU A 162 13.46 0.75 -6.07
C LEU A 162 14.61 0.58 -5.08
N LYS A 163 14.35 -0.17 -4.00
CA LYS A 163 15.33 -0.54 -2.98
C LYS A 163 15.55 -2.05 -3.01
N LEU A 164 16.78 -2.47 -3.28
CA LEU A 164 17.20 -3.86 -3.20
C LEU A 164 17.50 -4.23 -1.74
N MET A 165 17.26 -5.47 -1.36
CA MET A 165 17.60 -6.00 -0.04
C MET A 165 18.99 -6.61 -0.08
N ASP A 166 19.91 -6.06 0.72
CA ASP A 166 21.31 -6.50 0.72
C ASP A 166 21.46 -7.94 1.19
N GLY A 167 22.17 -8.75 0.40
CA GLY A 167 22.55 -10.12 0.76
C GLY A 167 21.41 -11.14 0.77
N VAL A 168 20.22 -10.77 0.30
CA VAL A 168 19.09 -11.70 0.13
C VAL A 168 19.16 -12.35 -1.25
N ARG A 169 18.89 -13.65 -1.29
CA ARG A 169 18.87 -14.47 -2.52
C ARG A 169 17.73 -15.45 -2.47
N CYS A 170 17.26 -15.88 -3.63
CA CYS A 170 16.30 -16.98 -3.67
C CYS A 170 16.97 -18.31 -3.29
N PRO A 171 16.32 -19.12 -2.45
CA PRO A 171 16.81 -20.45 -2.17
C PRO A 171 16.67 -21.33 -3.42
N ALA A 172 17.77 -22.01 -3.76
CA ALA A 172 17.85 -22.98 -4.86
C ALA A 172 17.26 -24.34 -4.48
#